data_AF-A0A7S0MLN0-F1
#
_entry.id   AF-A0A7S0MLN0-F1
#
_cell.length_a   1.000
_cell.length_b   1.000
_cell.length_c   1.000
_cell.angle_alpha   90.00
_cell.angle_beta   90.00
_cell.angle_gamma   90.00
#
_symmetry.space_group_name_H-M   'P 1'
#
loop_
_entity.id
_entity.type
_entity.pdbx_description
1 polymer ?
#
loop_
_entity_poly.entity_id
_entity_poly.type
_entity_poly.pdbx_seq_one_letter_code
_entity_poly.pdbx_strand_id
1 'polypeptide(L)'
;AVAIFGLMLTLFTFVKAVQSGSLLWSLAASVSYLYTAASWGGHIIIPNLLALYMLCLLLTGRLGVRGWTAYSVVHVMGSLLAMQVPCIGTSAVWSCEALLPQAVFG
;
A
#
# COMPACT_ATOMS: atom_id res chain seq x y z
N ALA A 1 -4.97 20.04 -2.01
CA ALA A 1 -3.54 20.12 -1.61
C ALA A 1 -3.12 18.94 -0.72
N VAL A 2 -3.85 18.66 0.37
CA VAL A 2 -3.52 17.63 1.36
C VAL A 2 -3.40 16.21 0.77
N ALA A 3 -4.31 15.82 -0.13
CA ALA A 3 -4.32 14.49 -0.75
C ALA A 3 -3.07 14.17 -1.59
N ILE A 4 -2.58 15.14 -2.38
CA ILE A 4 -1.41 14.95 -3.26
C ILE A 4 -0.15 14.77 -2.41
N PHE A 5 -0.03 15.51 -1.32
CA PHE A 5 1.08 15.36 -0.38
C PHE A 5 1.08 13.97 0.27
N GLY A 6 -0.08 13.49 0.74
CA GLY A 6 -0.23 12.14 1.30
C GLY A 6 0.16 11.04 0.31
N LEU A 7 -0.27 11.17 -0.95
CA LEU A 7 0.10 10.26 -2.04
C LEU A 7 1.62 10.22 -2.25
N MET A 8 2.26 11.38 -2.43
CA MET A 8 3.71 11.46 -2.64
C MET A 8 4.49 10.91 -1.45
N LEU A 9 4.04 11.18 -0.22
CA LEU A 9 4.66 10.67 1.00
C LEU A 9 4.59 9.14 1.08
N THR A 10 3.45 8.56 0.74
CA THR A 10 3.24 7.11 0.77
C THR A 10 4.10 6.41 -0.29
N LEU A 11 4.16 6.95 -1.51
CA LEU A 11 5.00 6.41 -2.57
C LEU A 11 6.49 6.55 -2.24
N PHE A 12 6.91 7.68 -1.70
CA PHE A 12 8.29 7.91 -1.30
C PHE A 12 8.75 6.94 -0.21
N THR A 13 7.95 6.79 0.85
CA THR A 13 8.26 5.87 1.96
C THR A 13 8.25 4.41 1.51
N PHE A 14 7.35 4.04 0.60
CA PHE A 14 7.33 2.71 0.00
C PHE A 14 8.58 2.41 -0.85
N VAL A 15 8.98 3.30 -1.74
CA VAL A 15 10.21 3.11 -2.54
C VAL A 15 11.45 3.02 -1.63
N LYS A 16 11.52 3.86 -0.60
CA LYS A 16 12.56 3.78 0.43
C LYS A 16 12.54 2.45 1.18
N ALA A 17 11.36 1.90 1.48
CA ALA A 17 11.18 0.60 2.11
C ALA A 17 11.68 -0.54 1.22
N VAL A 18 11.35 -0.53 -0.09
CA VAL A 18 11.80 -1.54 -1.07
C VAL A 18 13.32 -1.50 -1.25
N GLN A 19 13.92 -0.32 -1.34
CA GLN A 19 15.38 -0.17 -1.46
C GLN A 19 16.13 -0.62 -0.19
N SER A 20 15.58 -0.31 0.99
CA SER A 20 16.22 -0.62 2.27
C SER A 20 15.92 -2.03 2.77
N GLY A 21 14.78 -2.62 2.40
CA GLY A 21 14.24 -3.86 2.97
C GLY A 21 13.89 -3.74 4.46
N SER A 22 13.61 -2.54 4.95
CA SER A 22 13.36 -2.29 6.37
C SER A 22 11.87 -2.33 6.70
N LEU A 23 11.55 -3.01 7.79
CA LEU A 23 10.20 -3.06 8.38
C LEU A 23 9.73 -1.68 8.84
N LEU A 24 10.61 -0.84 9.40
CA LEU A 24 10.26 0.49 9.90
C LEU A 24 9.76 1.41 8.79
N TRP A 25 10.44 1.40 7.64
CA TRP A 25 10.01 2.19 6.48
C TRP A 25 8.68 1.67 5.90
N SER A 26 8.43 0.36 5.99
CA SER A 26 7.17 -0.26 5.57
C SER A 26 6.02 0.16 6.50
N LEU A 27 6.25 0.19 7.82
CA LEU A 27 5.26 0.69 8.78
C LEU A 27 4.97 2.18 8.58
N ALA A 28 5.99 2.99 8.31
CA ALA A 28 5.80 4.40 7.97
C ALA A 28 4.98 4.59 6.68
N ALA A 29 5.16 3.70 5.70
CA ALA A 29 4.32 3.67 4.49
C ALA A 29 2.86 3.31 4.81
N SER A 30 2.60 2.35 5.72
CA SER A 30 1.24 2.03 6.17
C SER A 30 0.56 3.19 6.91
N VAL A 31 1.29 3.91 7.75
CA VAL A 31 0.75 5.08 8.47
C VAL A 31 0.47 6.25 7.52
N SER A 32 1.34 6.50 6.54
CA SER A 32 1.09 7.51 5.51
C SER A 32 -0.07 7.13 4.57
N TYR A 33 -0.28 5.83 4.33
CA TYR A 33 -1.48 5.33 3.66
C TYR A 33 -2.75 5.64 4.46
N LEU A 34 -2.76 5.37 5.77
CA LEU A 34 -3.89 5.74 6.65
C LEU A 34 -4.19 7.24 6.58
N TYR A 35 -3.15 8.09 6.60
CA TYR A 35 -3.31 9.54 6.46
C TYR A 35 -4.03 9.91 5.16
N THR A 36 -3.67 9.26 4.05
CA THR A 36 -4.31 9.51 2.76
C THR A 36 -5.75 8.98 2.74
N ALA A 37 -5.99 7.81 3.35
CA ALA A 37 -7.33 7.21 3.51
C ALA A 37 -8.29 8.08 4.32
N ALA A 38 -7.81 8.72 5.38
CA ALA A 38 -8.60 9.66 6.17
C ALA A 38 -8.81 11.02 5.47
N SER A 39 -7.84 11.46 4.67
CA SER A 39 -7.85 12.79 4.04
C SER A 39 -8.56 12.84 2.69
N TRP A 40 -8.72 11.70 2.00
CA TRP A 40 -9.22 11.66 0.63
C TRP A 40 -9.91 10.34 0.27
N GLY A 41 -11.11 10.44 -0.32
CA GLY A 41 -11.88 9.28 -0.81
C GLY A 41 -11.18 8.45 -1.88
N GLY A 42 -10.24 9.02 -2.65
CA GLY A 42 -9.46 8.32 -3.69
C GLY A 42 -8.31 7.43 -3.19
N HIS A 43 -8.31 7.06 -1.92
CA HIS A 43 -7.30 6.21 -1.27
C HIS A 43 -7.10 4.84 -1.94
N ILE A 44 -8.10 4.36 -2.68
CA ILE A 44 -8.11 3.14 -3.49
C ILE A 44 -6.96 3.10 -4.53
N ILE A 45 -6.49 4.26 -4.98
CA ILE A 45 -5.43 4.36 -6.00
C ILE A 45 -4.11 3.82 -5.46
N ILE A 46 -3.78 4.06 -4.19
CA ILE A 46 -2.49 3.68 -3.59
C ILE A 46 -2.26 2.15 -3.59
N PRO A 47 -3.12 1.32 -2.98
CA PRO A 47 -2.87 -0.11 -2.90
C PRO A 47 -2.86 -0.76 -4.28
N ASN A 48 -3.68 -0.26 -5.22
CA ASN A 48 -3.68 -0.71 -6.62
C ASN A 48 -2.38 -0.36 -7.35
N LEU A 49 -1.83 0.84 -7.14
CA LEU A 49 -0.57 1.25 -7.75
C LEU A 49 0.62 0.44 -7.17
N LEU A 50 0.62 0.18 -5.87
CA LEU A 50 1.64 -0.66 -5.21
C LEU A 50 1.57 -2.11 -5.73
N ALA A 51 0.37 -2.66 -5.87
CA ALA A 51 0.16 -3.99 -6.43
C ALA A 51 0.65 -4.06 -7.89
N LEU A 52 0.32 -3.06 -8.70
CA LEU A 52 0.80 -2.96 -10.09
C LEU A 52 2.33 -2.89 -10.15
N TYR A 53 2.98 -2.13 -9.26
CA TYR A 53 4.44 -2.09 -9.16
C TYR A 53 5.04 -3.47 -8.87
N MET A 54 4.47 -4.20 -7.91
CA MET A 54 4.91 -5.56 -7.57
C MET A 54 4.65 -6.55 -8.71
N LEU A 55 3.50 -6.43 -9.39
CA LEU A 55 3.17 -7.23 -10.57
C LEU A 55 4.18 -6.99 -11.70
N CYS A 56 4.57 -5.75 -11.97
CA CYS A 56 5.62 -5.42 -12.93
C CYS A 56 6.99 -6.03 -12.54
N LEU A 57 7.34 -6.02 -11.24
CA LEU A 57 8.56 -6.68 -10.75
C LEU A 57 8.51 -8.21 -10.91
N LEU A 58 7.32 -8.80 -10.74
CA LEU A 58 7.10 -10.23 -10.90
C LEU A 58 7.22 -10.64 -12.38
N LEU A 59 6.57 -9.90 -13.29
CA LEU A 59 6.66 -10.12 -14.74
C LEU A 59 8.09 -9.94 -15.28
N THR A 60 8.86 -9.03 -14.72
CA THR A 60 10.26 -8.81 -15.12
C THR A 60 11.25 -9.77 -14.44
N GLY A 61 10.79 -10.63 -13.54
CA GLY A 61 11.62 -11.57 -12.79
C GLY A 61 12.58 -10.91 -11.78
N ARG A 62 12.35 -9.64 -11.43
CA ARG A 62 13.22 -8.85 -10.55
C ARG A 62 12.70 -8.75 -9.10
N LEU A 63 11.74 -9.60 -8.74
CA LEU A 63 11.15 -9.60 -7.41
C LEU A 63 12.13 -10.18 -6.38
N GLY A 64 12.77 -9.30 -5.60
CA GLY A 64 13.65 -9.68 -4.50
C GLY A 64 12.89 -9.84 -3.17
N VAL A 65 13.48 -10.58 -2.23
CA VAL A 65 12.94 -10.80 -0.87
C VAL A 65 12.60 -9.48 -0.17
N ARG A 66 13.46 -8.46 -0.34
CA ARG A 66 13.28 -7.11 0.25
C ARG A 66 12.00 -6.43 -0.23
N GLY A 67 11.69 -6.58 -1.52
CA GLY A 67 10.47 -6.02 -2.11
C GLY A 67 9.22 -6.74 -1.59
N TRP A 68 9.28 -8.08 -1.53
CA TRP A 68 8.19 -8.90 -1.00
C TRP A 68 7.90 -8.62 0.48
N THR A 69 8.93 -8.50 1.31
CA THR A 69 8.78 -8.15 2.73
C THR A 69 8.19 -6.75 2.92
N ALA A 70 8.58 -5.78 2.08
CA ALA A 70 8.01 -4.43 2.15
C ALA A 70 6.54 -4.43 1.73
N TYR A 71 6.19 -5.13 0.66
CA TYR A 71 4.81 -5.22 0.17
C TYR A 71 3.87 -5.88 1.17
N SER A 72 4.25 -7.05 1.69
CA SER A 72 3.43 -7.83 2.62
C SER A 72 3.08 -7.04 3.88
N VAL A 73 4.06 -6.33 4.45
CA VAL A 73 3.86 -5.48 5.63
C VAL A 73 2.94 -4.32 5.30
N VAL A 74 3.17 -3.64 4.18
CA VAL A 74 2.33 -2.50 3.77
C VAL A 74 0.90 -2.93 3.49
N HIS A 75 0.71 -4.10 2.86
CA HIS A 75 -0.61 -4.64 2.56
C HIS A 75 -1.37 -5.03 3.83
N VAL A 76 -0.77 -5.83 4.71
CA VAL A 76 -1.43 -6.30 5.94
C VAL A 76 -1.70 -5.13 6.90
N MET A 77 -0.67 -4.34 7.22
CA MET A 77 -0.82 -3.22 8.15
C MET A 77 -1.65 -2.09 7.55
N GLY A 78 -1.52 -1.82 6.25
CA GLY A 78 -2.30 -0.81 5.55
C GLY A 78 -3.79 -1.15 5.53
N SER A 79 -4.15 -2.40 5.22
CA SER A 79 -5.54 -2.85 5.23
C SER A 79 -6.16 -2.80 6.63
N LEU A 80 -5.42 -3.23 7.67
CA LEU A 80 -5.89 -3.15 9.06
C LEU A 80 -6.15 -1.70 9.49
N LEU A 81 -5.25 -0.78 9.16
CA LEU A 81 -5.41 0.64 9.48
C LEU A 81 -6.56 1.27 8.68
N ALA A 82 -6.72 0.92 7.40
CA ALA A 82 -7.81 1.46 6.57
C ALA A 82 -9.19 1.07 7.08
N MET A 83 -9.35 -0.15 7.63
CA MET A 83 -10.61 -0.58 8.26
C MET A 83 -11.02 0.27 9.47
N GLN A 84 -10.07 0.96 10.12
CA GLN A 84 -10.36 1.82 11.27
C GLN A 84 -11.10 3.10 10.87
N VAL A 85 -11.08 3.48 9.59
CA VAL A 85 -11.81 4.64 9.08
C VAL A 85 -13.27 4.24 8.84
N PRO A 86 -14.26 4.83 9.55
CA PRO A 86 -15.65 4.40 9.51
C PRO A 86 -16.27 4.41 8.11
N CYS A 87 -15.85 5.36 7.26
CA CYS A 87 -16.34 5.49 5.89
C CYS A 87 -15.87 4.37 4.95
N ILE A 88 -14.79 3.66 5.31
CA ILE A 88 -14.19 2.59 4.50
C ILE A 88 -14.69 1.24 5.04
N GLY A 89 -14.63 1.06 6.36
CA GLY A 89 -15.09 -0.15 7.03
C GLY A 89 -14.50 -1.42 6.42
N THR A 90 -15.33 -2.44 6.22
CA THR A 90 -14.91 -3.73 5.64
C THR A 90 -14.79 -3.71 4.11
N SER A 91 -15.12 -2.59 3.46
CA SER A 91 -15.02 -2.44 1.99
C SER A 91 -13.58 -2.62 1.50
N ALA A 92 -12.58 -2.33 2.34
CA ALA A 92 -11.17 -2.54 2.04
C ALA A 92 -10.80 -4.01 1.72
N VAL A 93 -11.65 -4.99 2.09
CA VAL A 93 -11.41 -6.43 1.81
C VAL A 93 -12.41 -7.01 0.82
N TRP A 94 -13.68 -6.60 0.89
CA TRP A 94 -14.74 -7.22 0.10
C TRP A 94 -15.02 -6.51 -1.22
N SER A 95 -14.53 -5.28 -1.40
CA SER A 95 -14.75 -4.54 -2.64
C SER A 95 -13.90 -5.07 -3.80
N CYS A 96 -14.47 -5.04 -5.01
CA CYS A 96 -13.74 -5.35 -6.25
C CYS A 96 -12.51 -4.45 -6.47
N GLU A 97 -12.45 -3.30 -5.81
CA GLU A 97 -11.33 -2.38 -5.88
C GLU A 97 -10.08 -2.88 -5.12
N ALA A 98 -10.24 -3.84 -4.21
CA ALA A 98 -9.16 -4.47 -3.44
C ALA A 98 -8.66 -5.79 -4.06
N LEU A 99 -9.26 -6.23 -5.17
CA LEU A 99 -9.00 -7.53 -5.78
C LEU A 99 -7.57 -7.64 -6.33
N LEU A 100 -7.03 -6.57 -6.94
CA LEU A 100 -5.67 -6.55 -7.46
C LEU A 100 -4.61 -6.68 -6.35
N PRO A 101 -4.62 -5.87 -5.27
CA PRO A 101 -3.65 -6.02 -4.19
C PRO A 101 -3.79 -7.36 -3.44
N GLN A 102 -5.00 -7.91 -3.32
CA GLN A 102 -5.18 -9.26 -2.77
C GLN A 102 -4.61 -10.35 -3.68
N ALA A 103 -4.82 -10.24 -5.00
CA ALA A 103 -4.32 -11.21 -5.97
C ALA A 103 -2.79 -11.21 -6.10
N VAL A 104 -2.12 -10.08 -5.85
CA VAL A 104 -0.65 -10.01 -5.81
C VAL A 104 -0.09 -10.52 -4.49
N PHE A 105 -0.87 -10.46 -3.41
CA PHE A 105 -0.46 -10.94 -2.09
C PHE A 105 -0.64 -12.46 -1.90
N GLY A 106 -1.67 -13.06 -2.50
CA GLY A 106 -1.97 -14.50 -2.43
C GLY A 106 -1.16 -15.34 -3.41
#